data_AF-A0AA36HAM6-F1
#
_entry.id   AF-A0AA36HAM6-F1
#
_cell.length_a   1.000
_cell.length_b   1.000
_cell.length_c   1.000
_cell.angle_alpha   90.00
_cell.angle_beta   90.00
_cell.angle_gamma   90.00
#
_symmetry.space_group_name_H-M   'P 1'
#
loop_
_entity.id
_entity.type
_entity.pdbx_description
1 polymer ?
#
loop_
_entity_poly.entity_id
_entity_poly.type
_entity_poly.pdbx_seq_one_letter_code
_entity_poly.pdbx_strand_id
1 'polypeptide(L)'
;MNNCLRFIREGRHCALRQIGSFPSHPFQIESNPEFLHKPETEHVLCSKVLSGDKAYIKNITRNRPVLRYHKLDMSCSHIKARVLPPKDLKKLDFGVAYARIVHESYQFIEDEVRSSYHPQNIFCFSVDVKSSRKFYARIEALSKCLPNVLLSPTRYNISRHGHNMNQAHYDCLKLLSDFKGWHYVLLLQNYDMMIKTVYETVSILKELGGANDVCARPCESDRWNYSANWDARSLKLFRNESQATARQLAGKVTMVRGIVQSALSRDAVEWAVKTVDLTTLINQLNLHVRGADETLWAALQMSDDLEMPGRFTEKCISEKTYVPCISRLATLPGAKLVFFTKHLKAGLDGKVEGNELPLFR
;
A
#
# COMPACT_ATOMS: atom_id res chain seq x y z
N MET A 1 28.26 14.60 -10.03
CA MET A 1 27.71 13.23 -10.12
C MET A 1 28.46 12.38 -9.11
N ASN A 2 27.75 11.50 -8.39
CA ASN A 2 28.20 10.72 -7.21
C ASN A 2 28.20 11.51 -5.88
N ASN A 3 27.83 10.98 -4.72
CA ASN A 3 27.11 9.78 -4.30
C ASN A 3 26.71 10.00 -2.82
N CYS A 4 25.62 9.38 -2.36
CA CYS A 4 25.27 9.19 -0.93
C CYS A 4 24.91 10.43 -0.08
N LEU A 5 23.90 11.23 -0.52
CA LEU A 5 23.08 12.22 0.23
C LEU A 5 23.13 13.68 -0.30
N ARG A 6 22.80 13.89 -1.59
CA ARG A 6 21.81 14.96 -1.92
C ARG A 6 20.39 14.53 -1.51
N PHE A 7 20.22 13.26 -1.14
CA PHE A 7 19.13 12.75 -0.30
C PHE A 7 19.33 13.27 1.13
N ILE A 8 18.62 14.33 1.50
CA ILE A 8 18.47 14.91 2.84
C ILE A 8 19.70 14.89 3.80
N ARG A 9 20.72 15.68 3.40
CA ARG A 9 21.77 16.36 4.20
C ARG A 9 22.18 15.69 5.52
N GLU A 10 23.37 15.12 5.52
CA GLU A 10 24.19 14.82 6.71
C GLU A 10 23.72 13.66 7.60
N GLY A 11 24.39 12.51 7.45
CA GLY A 11 24.57 11.54 8.53
C GLY A 11 24.13 10.11 8.21
N ARG A 12 25.10 9.27 7.77
CA ARG A 12 25.34 7.83 8.06
C ARG A 12 24.19 6.88 8.43
N HIS A 13 22.92 7.11 8.06
CA HIS A 13 21.81 6.25 8.44
C HIS A 13 20.98 5.87 7.21
N CYS A 14 20.99 4.58 6.86
CA CYS A 14 20.05 3.95 5.92
C CYS A 14 18.65 3.89 6.56
N ALA A 15 18.03 5.04 6.76
CA ALA A 15 16.65 5.14 7.20
C ALA A 15 15.96 6.15 6.27
N LEU A 16 14.65 5.98 6.05
CA LEU A 16 13.78 7.14 5.86
C LEU A 16 14.21 8.12 6.94
N ARG A 17 14.77 9.27 6.53
CA ARG A 17 15.10 10.34 7.48
C ARG A 17 13.87 10.49 8.36
N GLN A 18 14.05 10.62 9.67
CA GLN A 18 12.98 11.00 10.58
C GLN A 18 12.12 12.03 9.84
N ILE A 19 10.90 11.65 9.47
CA ILE A 19 9.97 12.59 8.87
C ILE A 19 9.92 13.70 9.91
N GLY A 20 10.44 14.88 9.55
CA GLY A 20 10.56 16.00 10.47
C GLY A 20 9.19 16.22 11.12
N SER A 21 9.17 16.79 12.32
CA SER A 21 7.93 17.07 13.03
C SER A 21 6.89 17.63 12.05
N PHE A 22 5.86 16.83 11.72
CA PHE A 22 4.74 17.33 10.92
C PHE A 22 4.31 18.65 11.57
N PRO A 23 4.27 19.76 10.81
CA PRO A 23 3.72 20.99 11.34
C PRO A 23 2.34 20.61 11.87
N SER A 24 2.16 20.74 13.19
CA SER A 24 0.84 20.71 13.80
C SER A 24 0.19 22.01 13.36
N HIS A 25 -0.28 22.05 12.11
CA HIS A 25 -1.29 23.03 11.77
C HIS A 25 -2.48 22.68 12.65
N PRO A 26 -2.97 23.60 13.49
CA PRO A 26 -4.23 23.39 14.18
C PRO A 26 -5.26 23.17 13.08
N PHE A 27 -5.64 21.91 12.89
CA PHE A 27 -6.74 21.54 12.02
C PHE A 27 -7.97 22.12 12.70
N GLN A 28 -8.40 23.30 12.24
CA GLN A 28 -9.67 23.84 12.68
C GLN A 28 -10.72 22.86 12.16
N ILE A 29 -11.39 22.20 13.11
CA ILE A 29 -12.48 21.28 12.82
C ILE A 29 -13.66 22.15 12.35
N GLU A 30 -13.65 22.52 11.07
CA GLU A 30 -14.86 22.99 10.42
C GLU A 30 -15.86 21.82 10.45
N SER A 31 -17.01 22.03 11.11
CA SER A 31 -18.12 21.09 11.30
C SER A 31 -17.92 19.73 10.62
N ASN A 32 -17.55 18.73 11.44
CA ASN A 32 -17.31 17.36 11.00
C ASN A 32 -18.44 16.90 10.06
N PRO A 33 -18.13 16.30 8.90
CA PRO A 33 -19.16 15.65 8.12
C PRO A 33 -19.87 14.60 9.01
N GLU A 34 -21.18 14.77 9.22
CA GLU A 34 -21.99 13.80 9.92
C GLU A 34 -22.22 12.60 9.00
N PHE A 35 -21.40 11.57 9.18
CA PHE A 35 -21.68 10.27 8.59
C PHE A 35 -22.65 9.53 9.50
N LEU A 36 -23.79 9.12 8.94
CA LEU A 36 -24.74 8.30 9.67
C LEU A 36 -24.06 7.00 10.12
N HIS A 37 -24.02 6.79 11.43
CA HIS A 37 -23.58 5.52 11.98
C HIS A 37 -24.56 4.43 11.55
N LYS A 38 -24.03 3.24 11.27
CA LYS A 38 -24.90 2.07 11.11
C LYS A 38 -25.56 1.76 12.45
N PRO A 39 -26.81 1.28 12.49
CA PRO A 39 -27.52 1.01 13.75
C PRO A 39 -26.73 0.10 14.71
N GLU A 40 -25.95 -0.83 14.17
CA GLU A 40 -25.10 -1.74 14.95
C GLU A 40 -23.99 -1.04 15.71
N THR A 41 -23.56 0.14 15.27
CA THR A 41 -22.43 0.88 15.84
C THR A 41 -22.83 2.27 16.34
N GLU A 42 -24.09 2.66 16.21
CA GLU A 42 -24.58 3.98 16.61
C GLU A 42 -24.34 4.28 18.09
N HIS A 43 -24.49 3.27 18.94
CA HIS A 43 -24.25 3.36 20.38
C HIS A 43 -22.77 3.38 20.78
N VAL A 44 -21.85 3.25 19.82
CA VAL A 44 -20.40 3.19 20.08
C VAL A 44 -19.83 4.60 20.17
N LEU A 45 -19.24 4.92 21.31
CA LEU A 45 -18.54 6.17 21.56
C LEU A 45 -17.11 6.07 21.02
N CYS A 46 -16.95 6.35 19.72
CA CYS A 46 -15.65 6.29 19.04
C CYS A 46 -14.58 7.15 19.75
N SER A 47 -14.93 8.30 20.30
CA SER A 47 -14.00 9.16 21.04
C SER A 47 -13.36 8.45 22.24
N LYS A 48 -14.11 7.63 22.97
CA LYS A 48 -13.59 6.83 24.09
C LYS A 48 -12.70 5.69 23.63
N VAL A 49 -13.04 5.06 22.50
CA VAL A 49 -12.20 4.01 21.90
C VAL A 49 -10.87 4.59 21.44
N LEU A 50 -10.90 5.70 20.71
CA LEU A 50 -9.72 6.36 20.16
C LEU A 50 -8.83 7.02 21.22
N SER A 51 -9.41 7.47 22.34
CA SER A 51 -8.63 7.98 23.49
C SER A 51 -8.02 6.88 24.37
N GLY A 52 -8.34 5.61 24.10
CA GLY A 52 -7.81 4.48 24.85
C GLY A 52 -8.47 4.26 26.22
N ASP A 53 -9.75 4.64 26.39
CA ASP A 53 -10.52 4.34 27.61
C ASP A 53 -10.65 2.82 27.81
N LYS A 54 -9.76 2.26 28.62
CA LYS A 54 -9.66 0.80 28.86
C LYS A 54 -10.95 0.23 29.45
N ALA A 55 -11.63 0.96 30.32
CA ALA A 55 -12.86 0.49 30.96
C ALA A 55 -13.99 0.42 29.93
N TYR A 56 -14.14 1.47 29.11
CA TYR A 56 -15.11 1.48 28.02
C TYR A 56 -14.83 0.39 26.99
N ILE A 57 -13.58 0.27 26.53
CA ILE A 57 -13.13 -0.73 25.55
C ILE A 57 -13.42 -2.16 26.06
N LYS A 58 -13.12 -2.45 27.34
CA LYS A 58 -13.43 -3.74 27.94
C LYS A 58 -14.93 -4.02 27.97
N ASN A 59 -15.75 -3.00 28.24
CA ASN A 59 -17.21 -3.13 28.26
C ASN A 59 -17.79 -3.42 26.86
N ILE A 60 -17.43 -2.63 25.85
CA ILE A 60 -17.88 -2.87 24.47
C ILE A 60 -17.36 -4.21 23.92
N THR A 61 -16.17 -4.66 24.33
CA THR A 61 -15.62 -5.95 23.88
C THR A 61 -16.44 -7.14 24.38
N ARG A 62 -17.07 -7.04 25.57
CA ARG A 62 -17.98 -8.08 26.08
C ARG A 62 -19.25 -8.23 25.24
N ASN A 63 -19.73 -7.13 24.68
CA ASN A 63 -20.91 -7.07 23.82
C ASN A 63 -20.50 -6.53 22.44
N ARG A 64 -19.57 -7.23 21.78
CA ARG A 64 -18.99 -6.77 20.51
C ARG A 64 -20.10 -6.52 19.47
N PRO A 65 -20.15 -5.33 18.84
CA PRO A 65 -21.06 -5.07 17.73
C PRO A 65 -20.89 -6.11 16.62
N VAL A 66 -22.00 -6.72 16.20
CA VAL A 66 -22.04 -7.66 15.08
C VAL A 66 -22.64 -6.95 13.89
N LEU A 67 -21.86 -6.79 12.82
CA LEU A 67 -22.36 -6.22 11.57
C LEU A 67 -23.46 -7.12 11.00
N ARG A 68 -24.63 -6.55 10.74
CA ARG A 68 -25.74 -7.28 10.13
C ARG A 68 -25.70 -7.14 8.62
N TYR A 69 -26.27 -8.14 7.96
CA TYR A 69 -26.49 -8.07 6.53
C TYR A 69 -27.60 -7.05 6.22
N HIS A 70 -27.25 -6.04 5.42
CA HIS A 70 -28.19 -5.08 4.87
C HIS A 70 -28.38 -5.32 3.38
N LYS A 71 -29.63 -5.28 2.92
CA LYS A 71 -29.93 -5.23 1.49
C LYS A 71 -29.57 -3.83 1.00
N LEU A 72 -28.48 -3.74 0.24
CA LEU A 72 -28.02 -2.48 -0.35
C LEU A 72 -28.74 -2.22 -1.67
N ASP A 73 -29.20 -0.99 -1.85
CA ASP A 73 -29.55 -0.44 -3.16
C ASP A 73 -28.26 -0.10 -3.93
N MET A 74 -28.13 -0.72 -5.11
CA MET A 74 -26.95 -0.61 -5.98
C MET A 74 -27.15 0.36 -7.15
N SER A 75 -28.21 1.18 -7.13
CA SER A 75 -28.37 2.29 -8.06
C SER A 75 -27.29 3.35 -7.84
N CYS A 76 -26.91 4.06 -8.92
CA CYS A 76 -25.84 5.06 -8.82
C CYS A 76 -26.17 6.22 -7.88
N SER A 77 -27.45 6.60 -7.73
CA SER A 77 -27.85 7.62 -6.75
C SER A 77 -27.50 7.19 -5.33
N HIS A 78 -27.84 5.95 -4.95
CA HIS A 78 -27.57 5.42 -3.62
C HIS A 78 -26.09 5.12 -3.37
N ILE A 79 -25.36 4.62 -4.37
CA ILE A 79 -23.90 4.43 -4.26
C ILE A 79 -23.21 5.79 -4.05
N LYS A 80 -23.56 6.80 -4.85
CA LYS A 80 -22.99 8.15 -4.70
C LYS A 80 -23.33 8.76 -3.35
N ALA A 81 -24.56 8.62 -2.88
CA ALA A 81 -24.98 9.12 -1.57
C ALA A 81 -24.22 8.46 -0.40
N ARG A 82 -23.79 7.20 -0.54
CA ARG A 82 -23.00 6.53 0.49
C ARG A 82 -21.52 6.85 0.40
N VAL A 83 -20.96 7.02 -0.79
CA VAL A 83 -19.50 7.16 -0.98
C VAL A 83 -19.04 8.62 -1.03
N LEU A 84 -19.78 9.50 -1.70
CA LEU A 84 -19.34 10.87 -1.93
C LEU A 84 -19.49 11.72 -0.66
N PRO A 85 -18.52 12.59 -0.35
CA PRO A 85 -18.64 13.50 0.78
C PRO A 85 -19.79 14.50 0.55
N PRO A 86 -20.49 14.92 1.62
CA PRO A 86 -21.59 15.88 1.52
C PRO A 86 -21.12 17.32 1.25
N LYS A 87 -19.81 17.57 1.34
CA LYS A 87 -19.18 18.87 1.15
C LYS A 87 -18.05 18.75 0.14
N ASP A 88 -17.75 19.86 -0.53
CA ASP A 88 -16.60 19.95 -1.41
C ASP A 88 -15.30 19.76 -0.62
N LEU A 89 -14.42 18.93 -1.17
CA LEU A 89 -13.11 18.68 -0.58
C LEU A 89 -12.11 19.74 -1.07
N LYS A 90 -11.26 20.22 -0.15
CA LYS A 90 -10.10 21.04 -0.51
C LYS A 90 -9.21 20.25 -1.47
N LYS A 91 -8.73 20.91 -2.53
CA LYS A 91 -7.82 20.35 -3.53
C LYS A 91 -6.57 19.74 -2.88
N LEU A 92 -6.17 18.57 -3.38
CA LEU A 92 -4.90 17.92 -3.06
C LEU A 92 -3.78 18.44 -3.97
N ASP A 93 -2.54 18.46 -3.47
CA ASP A 93 -1.36 18.76 -4.28
C ASP A 93 -1.23 17.81 -5.49
N PHE A 94 -1.61 16.55 -5.30
CA PHE A 94 -1.72 15.52 -6.32
C PHE A 94 -2.71 14.43 -5.89
N GLY A 95 -3.18 13.64 -6.85
CA GLY A 95 -3.99 12.46 -6.60
C GLY A 95 -3.19 11.26 -6.09
N VAL A 96 -3.86 10.36 -5.36
CA VAL A 96 -3.31 9.05 -4.98
C VAL A 96 -4.09 7.97 -5.69
N ALA A 97 -3.36 7.04 -6.30
CA ALA A 97 -3.92 5.83 -6.88
C ALA A 97 -3.98 4.70 -5.84
N TYR A 98 -4.99 3.85 -5.93
CA TYR A 98 -5.16 2.70 -5.04
C TYR A 98 -5.39 1.47 -5.91
N ALA A 99 -4.49 0.48 -5.83
CA ALA A 99 -4.67 -0.81 -6.50
C ALA A 99 -5.04 -1.85 -5.44
N ARG A 100 -6.33 -2.21 -5.37
CA ARG A 100 -6.84 -3.11 -4.33
C ARG A 100 -7.32 -4.44 -4.89
N ILE A 101 -6.81 -5.52 -4.32
CA ILE A 101 -7.23 -6.88 -4.66
C ILE A 101 -8.27 -7.36 -3.66
N VAL A 102 -9.46 -7.72 -4.14
CA VAL A 102 -10.64 -7.95 -3.31
C VAL A 102 -11.32 -9.28 -3.65
N HIS A 103 -11.99 -9.87 -2.65
CA HIS A 103 -12.73 -11.13 -2.83
C HIS A 103 -14.07 -11.19 -2.08
N GLU A 104 -14.27 -10.35 -1.05
CA GLU A 104 -15.51 -10.36 -0.27
C GLU A 104 -15.77 -9.07 0.51
N SER A 105 -16.81 -9.06 1.36
CA SER A 105 -17.14 -7.96 2.28
C SER A 105 -17.37 -6.60 1.60
N TYR A 106 -18.27 -6.54 0.61
CA TYR A 106 -18.52 -5.33 -0.19
C TYR A 106 -18.72 -4.04 0.64
N GLN A 107 -19.49 -4.10 1.73
CA GLN A 107 -19.71 -2.91 2.58
C GLN A 107 -18.41 -2.36 3.15
N PHE A 108 -17.48 -3.24 3.55
CA PHE A 108 -16.16 -2.82 4.02
C PHE A 108 -15.38 -2.15 2.88
N ILE A 109 -15.38 -2.73 1.68
CA ILE A 109 -14.70 -2.15 0.51
C ILE A 109 -15.30 -0.79 0.13
N GLU A 110 -16.63 -0.65 0.16
CA GLU A 110 -17.33 0.62 -0.07
C GLU A 110 -16.97 1.67 1.01
N ASP A 111 -16.93 1.26 2.28
CA ASP A 111 -16.49 2.09 3.40
C ASP A 111 -15.01 2.53 3.23
N GLU A 112 -14.13 1.67 2.70
CA GLU A 112 -12.74 2.03 2.38
C GLU A 112 -12.61 2.98 1.21
N VAL A 113 -13.45 2.86 0.17
CA VAL A 113 -13.50 3.87 -0.89
C VAL A 113 -13.96 5.19 -0.31
N ARG A 114 -15.02 5.19 0.50
CA ARG A 114 -15.54 6.40 1.17
C ARG A 114 -14.48 7.08 2.04
N SER A 115 -13.72 6.32 2.83
CA SER A 115 -12.70 6.88 3.73
C SER A 115 -11.51 7.50 2.99
N SER A 116 -11.22 7.02 1.78
CA SER A 116 -10.10 7.48 0.94
C SER A 116 -10.53 8.28 -0.28
N TYR A 117 -11.83 8.57 -0.43
CA TYR A 117 -12.38 9.24 -1.59
C TYR A 117 -11.89 10.69 -1.69
N HIS A 118 -11.34 11.02 -2.85
CA HIS A 118 -11.13 12.39 -3.28
C HIS A 118 -11.33 12.43 -4.80
N PRO A 119 -11.91 13.49 -5.40
CA PRO A 119 -12.07 13.57 -6.86
C PRO A 119 -10.76 13.44 -7.66
N GLN A 120 -9.62 13.78 -7.03
CA GLN A 120 -8.27 13.61 -7.61
C GLN A 120 -7.67 12.21 -7.40
N ASN A 121 -8.22 11.40 -6.48
CA ASN A 121 -7.77 10.03 -6.26
C ASN A 121 -8.38 9.10 -7.31
N ILE A 122 -7.73 7.96 -7.53
CA ILE A 122 -8.22 6.93 -8.45
C ILE A 122 -8.09 5.54 -7.84
N PHE A 123 -9.08 4.69 -8.06
CA PHE A 123 -9.17 3.37 -7.46
C PHE A 123 -9.20 2.33 -8.57
N CYS A 124 -8.40 1.27 -8.46
CA CYS A 124 -8.49 0.10 -9.30
C CYS A 124 -8.76 -1.12 -8.44
N PHE A 125 -9.77 -1.90 -8.83
CA PHE A 125 -10.11 -3.16 -8.20
C PHE A 125 -9.79 -4.34 -9.11
N SER A 126 -9.15 -5.38 -8.57
CA SER A 126 -9.17 -6.71 -9.19
C SER A 126 -9.91 -7.68 -8.27
N VAL A 127 -10.87 -8.41 -8.83
CA VAL A 127 -11.77 -9.30 -8.08
C VAL A 127 -11.38 -10.76 -8.29
N ASP A 128 -11.07 -11.48 -7.21
CA ASP A 128 -10.75 -12.92 -7.27
C ASP A 128 -11.85 -13.69 -8.03
N VAL A 129 -11.48 -14.60 -8.93
CA VAL A 129 -12.40 -15.44 -9.70
C VAL A 129 -13.36 -16.23 -8.81
N LYS A 130 -12.92 -16.62 -7.61
CA LYS A 130 -13.70 -17.38 -6.62
C LYS A 130 -14.75 -16.56 -5.88
N SER A 131 -14.72 -15.24 -6.02
CA SER A 131 -15.68 -14.35 -5.36
C SER A 131 -17.10 -14.64 -5.84
N SER A 132 -18.08 -14.53 -4.93
CA SER A 132 -19.48 -14.73 -5.30
C SER A 132 -19.93 -13.79 -6.42
N ARG A 133 -20.84 -14.24 -7.29
CA ARG A 133 -21.44 -13.42 -8.36
C ARG A 133 -22.03 -12.13 -7.81
N LYS A 134 -22.67 -12.20 -6.63
CA LYS A 134 -23.25 -11.05 -5.93
C LYS A 134 -22.20 -10.03 -5.51
N PHE A 135 -21.04 -10.47 -5.02
CA PHE A 135 -19.95 -9.57 -4.66
C PHE A 135 -19.37 -8.88 -5.91
N TYR A 136 -19.07 -9.65 -6.95
CA TYR A 136 -18.56 -9.11 -8.22
C TYR A 136 -19.51 -8.05 -8.81
N ALA A 137 -20.80 -8.35 -8.90
CA ALA A 137 -21.81 -7.42 -9.43
C ALA A 137 -21.89 -6.11 -8.63
N ARG A 138 -21.60 -6.13 -7.33
CA ARG A 138 -21.59 -4.93 -6.49
C ARG A 138 -20.35 -4.06 -6.73
N ILE A 139 -19.17 -4.68 -6.89
CA ILE A 139 -17.95 -3.96 -7.28
C ILE A 139 -18.09 -3.38 -8.69
N GLU A 140 -18.70 -4.12 -9.62
CA GLU A 140 -19.00 -3.65 -10.97
C GLU A 140 -19.99 -2.46 -10.97
N ALA A 141 -21.04 -2.51 -10.14
CA ALA A 141 -21.95 -1.37 -9.97
C ALA A 141 -21.20 -0.14 -9.41
N LEU A 142 -20.32 -0.34 -8.43
CA LEU A 142 -19.48 0.73 -7.88
C LEU A 142 -18.62 1.40 -8.95
N SER A 143 -17.93 0.62 -9.80
CA SER A 143 -17.08 1.16 -10.88
C SER A 143 -17.88 1.86 -11.98
N LYS A 144 -19.10 1.40 -12.29
CA LYS A 144 -19.97 2.06 -13.27
C LYS A 144 -20.52 3.40 -12.78
N CYS A 145 -20.63 3.58 -11.46
CA CYS A 145 -21.26 4.76 -10.87
C CYS A 145 -20.29 5.88 -10.47
N LEU A 146 -19.01 5.57 -10.29
CA LEU A 146 -17.97 6.52 -9.88
C LEU A 146 -16.89 6.65 -10.96
N PRO A 147 -16.61 7.87 -11.48
CA PRO A 147 -15.76 8.06 -12.67
C PRO A 147 -14.28 7.75 -12.41
N ASN A 148 -13.85 7.74 -11.15
CA ASN A 148 -12.48 7.46 -10.72
C ASN A 148 -12.33 6.06 -10.08
N VAL A 149 -13.27 5.15 -10.37
CA VAL A 149 -13.19 3.75 -9.94
C VAL A 149 -13.12 2.83 -11.16
N LEU A 150 -12.01 2.11 -11.27
CA LEU A 150 -11.71 1.16 -12.32
C LEU A 150 -11.92 -0.27 -11.80
N LEU A 151 -12.38 -1.14 -12.68
CA LEU A 151 -12.46 -2.58 -12.46
C LEU A 151 -11.59 -3.27 -13.49
N SER A 152 -10.60 -4.04 -13.03
CA SER A 152 -9.77 -4.85 -13.90
C SER A 152 -10.62 -5.89 -14.65
N PRO A 153 -10.50 -5.98 -15.99
CA PRO A 153 -11.28 -6.93 -16.78
C PRO A 153 -10.82 -8.37 -16.52
N THR A 154 -9.53 -8.56 -16.24
CA THR A 154 -8.95 -9.88 -15.97
C THR A 154 -9.09 -10.21 -14.48
N ARG A 155 -9.54 -11.44 -14.20
CA ARG A 155 -9.71 -11.97 -12.85
C ARG A 155 -8.82 -13.18 -12.67
N TYR A 156 -8.26 -13.31 -11.48
CA TYR A 156 -7.33 -14.38 -11.15
C TYR A 156 -7.85 -15.22 -9.99
N ASN A 157 -7.44 -16.49 -9.94
CA ASN A 157 -7.63 -17.33 -8.74
C ASN A 157 -6.51 -17.02 -7.75
N ILE A 158 -6.84 -16.29 -6.69
CA ILE A 158 -5.85 -15.78 -5.75
C ILE A 158 -5.78 -16.68 -4.54
N SER A 159 -4.62 -17.26 -4.26
CA SER A 159 -4.48 -18.20 -3.14
C SER A 159 -4.07 -17.49 -1.85
N ARG A 160 -4.30 -18.14 -0.70
CA ARG A 160 -3.80 -17.68 0.61
C ARG A 160 -2.28 -17.55 0.70
N HIS A 161 -1.55 -18.11 -0.26
CA HIS A 161 -0.09 -18.10 -0.32
C HIS A 161 0.44 -16.99 -1.26
N GLY A 162 -0.43 -16.16 -1.84
CA GLY A 162 -0.04 -15.04 -2.69
C GLY A 162 -0.08 -15.30 -4.20
N HIS A 163 -0.39 -16.53 -4.61
CA HIS A 163 -0.45 -16.88 -6.03
C HIS A 163 -1.39 -15.95 -6.81
N ASN A 164 -0.93 -15.46 -7.97
CA ASN A 164 -1.57 -14.48 -8.86
C ASN A 164 -1.82 -13.07 -8.28
N MET A 165 -1.45 -12.78 -7.03
CA MET A 165 -1.64 -11.45 -6.43
C MET A 165 -0.82 -10.38 -7.18
N ASN A 166 0.43 -10.69 -7.54
CA ASN A 166 1.31 -9.80 -8.29
C ASN A 166 0.75 -9.50 -9.68
N GLN A 167 0.22 -10.51 -10.36
CA GLN A 167 -0.40 -10.35 -11.67
C GLN A 167 -1.66 -9.45 -11.59
N ALA A 168 -2.49 -9.66 -10.57
CA ALA A 168 -3.69 -8.88 -10.34
C ALA A 168 -3.37 -7.40 -10.03
N HIS A 169 -2.35 -7.12 -9.21
CA HIS A 169 -1.86 -5.75 -9.01
C HIS A 169 -1.28 -5.16 -10.29
N TYR A 170 -0.44 -5.90 -11.01
CA TYR A 170 0.19 -5.42 -12.23
C TYR A 170 -0.82 -5.02 -13.31
N ASP A 171 -1.91 -5.77 -13.47
CA ASP A 171 -2.98 -5.37 -14.38
C ASP A 171 -3.72 -4.11 -13.92
N CYS A 172 -3.88 -3.90 -12.62
CA CYS A 172 -4.36 -2.63 -12.10
C CYS A 172 -3.39 -1.48 -12.39
N LEU A 173 -2.08 -1.71 -12.26
CA LEU A 173 -1.06 -0.69 -12.57
C LEU A 173 -1.08 -0.29 -14.05
N LYS A 174 -1.31 -1.25 -14.97
CA LYS A 174 -1.50 -0.95 -16.40
C LYS A 174 -2.65 0.04 -16.60
N LEU A 175 -3.82 -0.26 -16.03
CA LEU A 175 -5.00 0.62 -16.12
C LEU A 175 -4.72 2.00 -15.52
N LEU A 176 -4.09 2.05 -14.35
CA LEU A 176 -3.77 3.31 -13.65
C LEU A 176 -2.76 4.16 -14.41
N SER A 177 -1.84 3.55 -15.17
CA SER A 177 -0.78 4.26 -15.91
C SER A 177 -1.29 5.17 -17.03
N ASP A 178 -2.52 4.91 -17.51
CA ASP A 178 -3.21 5.73 -18.51
C ASP A 178 -3.90 6.95 -17.90
N PHE A 179 -4.12 6.95 -16.58
CA PHE A 179 -4.71 8.07 -15.87
C PHE A 179 -3.65 9.09 -15.44
N LYS A 180 -4.03 10.36 -15.48
CA LYS A 180 -3.17 11.51 -15.16
C LYS A 180 -3.53 12.09 -13.79
N GLY A 181 -2.61 12.85 -13.20
CA GLY A 181 -2.87 13.65 -12.01
C GLY A 181 -2.62 12.96 -10.67
N TRP A 182 -2.38 11.65 -10.65
CA TRP A 182 -1.89 10.94 -9.46
C TRP A 182 -0.36 10.86 -9.46
N HIS A 183 0.29 10.81 -8.29
CA HIS A 183 1.77 10.75 -8.19
C HIS A 183 2.30 9.47 -7.52
N TYR A 184 1.47 8.79 -6.73
CA TYR A 184 1.81 7.50 -6.10
C TYR A 184 0.63 6.54 -6.18
N VAL A 185 0.92 5.25 -6.21
CA VAL A 185 -0.05 4.18 -6.04
C VAL A 185 0.20 3.42 -4.73
N LEU A 186 -0.87 3.13 -4.00
CA LEU A 186 -0.85 2.25 -2.83
C LEU A 186 -1.37 0.86 -3.25
N LEU A 187 -0.56 -0.18 -3.01
CA LEU A 187 -0.97 -1.57 -3.22
C LEU A 187 -1.64 -2.11 -1.97
N LEU A 188 -2.87 -2.62 -2.11
CA LEU A 188 -3.74 -2.98 -0.98
C LEU A 188 -4.44 -4.32 -1.21
N GLN A 189 -4.74 -5.01 -0.12
CA GLN A 189 -5.51 -6.26 -0.09
C GLN A 189 -6.91 -6.02 0.50
N ASN A 190 -7.74 -7.08 0.52
CA ASN A 190 -9.16 -7.01 0.86
C ASN A 190 -9.47 -6.29 2.18
N TYR A 191 -8.64 -6.47 3.21
CA TYR A 191 -8.91 -5.98 4.57
C TYR A 191 -7.92 -4.90 5.04
N ASP A 192 -7.18 -4.27 4.13
CA ASP A 192 -6.37 -3.11 4.52
C ASP A 192 -7.26 -1.90 4.77
N MET A 193 -7.01 -1.19 5.86
CA MET A 193 -7.77 -0.01 6.25
C MET A 193 -6.90 1.24 6.23
N MET A 194 -7.41 2.32 5.65
CA MET A 194 -6.73 3.61 5.71
C MET A 194 -6.82 4.21 7.11
N ILE A 195 -5.66 4.56 7.70
CA ILE A 195 -5.54 5.16 9.05
C ILE A 195 -5.01 6.60 9.01
N LYS A 196 -5.03 7.21 7.83
CA LYS A 196 -4.64 8.59 7.56
C LYS A 196 -5.70 9.19 6.65
N THR A 197 -6.01 10.46 6.87
CA THR A 197 -6.88 11.22 5.97
C THR A 197 -6.24 11.32 4.59
N VAL A 198 -7.02 11.68 3.56
CA VAL A 198 -6.50 11.94 2.22
C VAL A 198 -5.43 13.04 2.21
N TYR A 199 -5.57 14.05 3.08
CA TYR A 199 -4.61 15.16 3.23
C TYR A 199 -3.30 14.71 3.88
N GLU A 200 -3.37 13.97 4.98
CA GLU A 200 -2.18 13.40 5.62
C GLU A 200 -1.46 12.43 4.69
N THR A 201 -2.21 11.60 3.95
CA THR A 201 -1.65 10.66 2.97
C THR A 201 -0.85 11.37 1.90
N VAL A 202 -1.41 12.42 1.28
CA VAL A 202 -0.68 13.24 0.28
C VAL A 202 0.53 13.93 0.92
N SER A 203 0.40 14.47 2.14
CA SER A 203 1.52 15.09 2.83
C SER A 203 2.67 14.10 3.07
N ILE A 204 2.37 12.87 3.50
CA ILE A 204 3.38 11.81 3.72
C ILE A 204 4.07 11.45 2.39
N LEU A 205 3.28 11.20 1.34
CA LEU A 205 3.82 10.79 0.03
C LEU A 205 4.62 11.90 -0.65
N LYS A 206 4.29 13.16 -0.38
CA LYS A 206 5.05 14.32 -0.85
C LYS A 206 6.46 14.33 -0.26
N GLU A 207 6.61 13.99 1.03
CA GLU A 207 7.91 13.90 1.69
C GLU A 207 8.79 12.77 1.14
N LEU A 208 8.22 11.75 0.51
CA LEU A 208 9.00 10.70 -0.16
C LEU A 208 9.72 11.20 -1.43
N GLY A 209 9.30 12.32 -2.02
CA GLY A 209 10.07 13.01 -3.06
C GLY A 209 10.42 12.18 -4.31
N GLY A 210 9.61 11.18 -4.65
CA GLY A 210 9.80 10.26 -5.78
C GLY A 210 10.36 8.89 -5.38
N ALA A 211 10.80 8.72 -4.12
CA ALA A 211 11.21 7.43 -3.59
C ALA A 211 10.00 6.51 -3.36
N ASN A 212 10.16 5.21 -3.61
CA ASN A 212 9.16 4.21 -3.27
C ASN A 212 9.24 3.88 -1.78
N ASP A 213 8.13 3.48 -1.19
CA ASP A 213 8.09 2.88 0.15
C ASP A 213 7.76 1.39 0.04
N VAL A 214 8.79 0.57 0.17
CA VAL A 214 8.72 -0.89 0.02
C VAL A 214 9.53 -1.53 1.15
N CYS A 215 8.87 -2.36 1.96
CA CYS A 215 9.56 -3.13 2.99
C CYS A 215 10.46 -4.17 2.33
N ALA A 216 11.61 -4.45 2.95
CA ALA A 216 12.54 -5.42 2.41
C ALA A 216 13.32 -6.14 3.52
N ARG A 217 13.63 -7.41 3.29
CA ARG A 217 14.44 -8.28 4.14
C ARG A 217 15.03 -9.43 3.31
N PRO A 218 16.10 -10.09 3.79
CA PRO A 218 16.64 -11.27 3.13
C PRO A 218 15.54 -12.30 2.83
N CYS A 219 15.57 -12.84 1.61
CA CYS A 219 14.61 -13.85 1.16
C CYS A 219 15.04 -15.24 1.64
N GLU A 220 14.13 -16.00 2.23
CA GLU A 220 14.43 -17.38 2.65
C GLU A 220 14.66 -18.31 1.46
N SER A 221 15.45 -19.37 1.66
CA SER A 221 15.81 -20.30 0.59
C SER A 221 14.61 -21.09 0.05
N ASP A 222 13.55 -21.30 0.83
CA ASP A 222 12.34 -21.98 0.37
C ASP A 222 11.37 -21.08 -0.42
N ARG A 223 11.75 -19.82 -0.69
CA ARG A 223 10.86 -18.80 -1.27
C ARG A 223 11.13 -18.47 -2.73
N TRP A 224 12.18 -19.02 -3.33
CA TRP A 224 12.54 -18.76 -4.72
C TRP A 224 13.27 -19.93 -5.37
N ASN A 225 13.25 -19.97 -6.69
CA ASN A 225 13.84 -21.05 -7.47
C ASN A 225 15.30 -20.73 -7.82
N TYR A 226 16.24 -21.41 -7.17
CA TYR A 226 17.68 -21.27 -7.43
C TYR A 226 18.12 -21.77 -8.81
N SER A 227 17.34 -22.67 -9.43
CA SER A 227 17.63 -23.21 -10.76
C SER A 227 17.10 -22.32 -11.90
N ALA A 228 16.32 -21.28 -11.58
CA ALA A 228 15.82 -20.34 -12.58
C ALA A 228 16.87 -19.26 -12.90
N ASN A 229 16.83 -18.75 -14.13
CA ASN A 229 17.64 -17.61 -14.55
C ASN A 229 16.91 -16.31 -14.16
N TRP A 230 17.64 -15.43 -13.46
CA TRP A 230 17.12 -14.17 -12.91
C TRP A 230 17.83 -12.93 -13.48
N ASP A 231 18.66 -13.11 -14.50
CA ASP A 231 19.27 -12.01 -15.25
C ASP A 231 18.24 -11.37 -16.19
N ALA A 232 18.45 -10.08 -16.50
CA ALA A 232 17.51 -9.28 -17.26
C ALA A 232 17.22 -9.85 -18.67
N ARG A 233 18.21 -10.47 -19.33
CA ARG A 233 18.06 -11.05 -20.67
C ARG A 233 17.24 -12.33 -20.66
N SER A 234 17.53 -13.26 -19.75
CA SER A 234 16.75 -14.49 -19.58
C SER A 234 15.29 -14.18 -19.23
N LEU A 235 15.06 -13.15 -18.42
CA LEU A 235 13.73 -12.67 -18.06
C LEU A 235 13.02 -11.91 -19.19
N LYS A 236 13.72 -11.54 -20.27
CA LYS A 236 13.23 -10.62 -21.31
C LYS A 236 12.67 -9.33 -20.72
N LEU A 237 13.38 -8.80 -19.71
CA LEU A 237 12.86 -7.77 -18.83
C LEU A 237 12.65 -6.44 -19.55
N PHE A 238 13.55 -6.05 -20.45
CA PHE A 238 13.44 -4.78 -21.18
C PHE A 238 12.68 -4.98 -22.48
N ARG A 239 11.60 -4.20 -22.69
CA ARG A 239 10.77 -4.29 -23.90
C ARG A 239 11.57 -3.96 -25.17
N ASN A 240 12.50 -3.02 -25.06
CA ASN A 240 13.40 -2.62 -26.12
C ASN A 240 14.84 -2.59 -25.59
N GLU A 241 15.61 -3.65 -25.87
CA GLU A 241 16.99 -3.75 -25.40
C GLU A 241 17.89 -2.61 -25.93
N SER A 242 17.60 -2.06 -27.11
CA SER A 242 18.38 -0.95 -27.68
C SER A 242 18.24 0.35 -26.87
N GLN A 243 17.22 0.47 -26.02
CA GLN A 243 17.02 1.59 -25.10
C GLN A 243 17.54 1.30 -23.68
N ALA A 244 17.93 0.06 -23.39
CA ALA A 244 18.49 -0.34 -22.11
C ALA A 244 20.02 -0.18 -22.12
N THR A 245 20.57 0.17 -20.96
CA THR A 245 22.04 0.27 -20.81
C THR A 245 22.68 -1.11 -20.76
N ALA A 246 23.98 -1.19 -21.10
CA ALA A 246 24.74 -2.43 -20.95
C ALA A 246 24.70 -2.97 -19.52
N ARG A 247 24.69 -2.07 -18.53
CA ARG A 247 24.55 -2.41 -17.10
C ARG A 247 23.19 -3.05 -16.80
N GLN A 248 22.10 -2.46 -17.29
CA GLN A 248 20.76 -2.99 -17.13
C GLN A 248 20.59 -4.38 -17.75
N LEU A 249 21.14 -4.58 -18.96
CA LEU A 249 21.07 -5.85 -19.67
C LEU A 249 21.94 -6.94 -19.04
N ALA A 250 23.03 -6.58 -18.38
CA ALA A 250 23.86 -7.49 -17.58
C ALA A 250 23.33 -7.69 -16.15
N GLY A 251 22.36 -6.87 -15.73
CA GLY A 251 21.84 -6.86 -14.37
C GLY A 251 21.04 -8.11 -14.01
N LYS A 252 21.00 -8.40 -12.72
CA LYS A 252 20.25 -9.53 -12.15
C LYS A 252 19.24 -9.03 -11.13
N VAL A 253 18.09 -9.69 -11.06
CA VAL A 253 17.12 -9.47 -10.00
C VAL A 253 17.70 -9.98 -8.67
N THR A 254 17.84 -9.08 -7.70
CA THR A 254 18.23 -9.40 -6.33
C THR A 254 17.04 -9.98 -5.58
N MET A 255 17.19 -11.20 -5.05
CA MET A 255 16.09 -11.89 -4.35
C MET A 255 15.93 -11.38 -2.93
N VAL A 256 14.89 -10.58 -2.75
CA VAL A 256 14.53 -9.93 -1.48
C VAL A 256 13.04 -10.13 -1.26
N ARG A 257 12.64 -10.23 0.01
CA ARG A 257 11.23 -10.33 0.40
C ARG A 257 10.81 -9.08 1.16
N GLY A 258 9.56 -8.69 1.01
CA GLY A 258 8.93 -7.59 1.72
C GLY A 258 7.56 -8.00 2.24
N ILE A 259 6.60 -7.10 2.02
CA ILE A 259 5.16 -7.36 2.15
C ILE A 259 4.49 -6.92 0.84
N VAL A 260 3.24 -7.30 0.64
CA VAL A 260 2.46 -6.91 -0.55
C VAL A 260 2.25 -5.39 -0.62
N GLN A 261 1.99 -4.78 0.53
CA GLN A 261 1.67 -3.36 0.63
C GLN A 261 2.91 -2.53 0.34
N SER A 262 2.77 -1.60 -0.60
CA SER A 262 3.84 -0.73 -1.06
C SER A 262 3.25 0.58 -1.54
N ALA A 263 4.00 1.66 -1.42
CA ALA A 263 3.75 2.91 -2.12
C ALA A 263 4.77 3.05 -3.26
N LEU A 264 4.30 3.02 -4.50
CA LEU A 264 5.15 3.16 -5.68
C LEU A 264 4.92 4.52 -6.32
N SER A 265 6.00 5.21 -6.69
CA SER A 265 5.90 6.48 -7.43
C SER A 265 5.34 6.24 -8.83
N ARG A 266 4.76 7.28 -9.43
CA ARG A 266 4.26 7.19 -10.81
C ARG A 266 5.36 6.82 -11.80
N ASP A 267 6.57 7.35 -11.63
CA ASP A 267 7.71 7.01 -12.47
C ASP A 267 8.07 5.53 -12.37
N ALA A 268 7.99 4.95 -11.17
CA ALA A 268 8.22 3.53 -10.96
C ALA A 268 7.16 2.67 -11.67
N VAL A 269 5.90 3.08 -11.62
CA VAL A 269 4.80 2.40 -12.32
C VAL A 269 4.93 2.55 -13.84
N GLU A 270 5.26 3.73 -14.34
CA GLU A 270 5.49 3.95 -15.78
C GLU A 270 6.66 3.13 -16.29
N TRP A 271 7.76 3.05 -15.53
CA TRP A 271 8.86 2.13 -15.83
C TRP A 271 8.38 0.67 -15.88
N ALA A 272 7.67 0.20 -14.85
CA ALA A 272 7.18 -1.17 -14.72
C ALA A 272 6.21 -1.59 -15.85
N VAL A 273 5.42 -0.64 -16.36
CA VAL A 273 4.40 -0.91 -17.38
C VAL A 273 4.94 -0.66 -18.79
N LYS A 274 5.65 0.45 -19.01
CA LYS A 274 6.00 0.98 -20.34
C LYS A 274 7.44 0.69 -20.74
N THR A 275 8.38 0.57 -19.79
CA THR A 275 9.80 0.33 -20.08
C THR A 275 10.15 -1.15 -20.01
N VAL A 276 9.70 -1.83 -18.96
CA VAL A 276 9.96 -3.27 -18.76
C VAL A 276 8.71 -4.12 -19.02
N ASP A 277 8.95 -5.40 -19.29
CA ASP A 277 7.94 -6.44 -19.32
C ASP A 277 8.12 -7.37 -18.12
N LEU A 278 7.23 -7.22 -17.14
CA LEU A 278 7.29 -8.02 -15.92
C LEU A 278 6.67 -9.43 -16.09
N THR A 279 6.16 -9.80 -17.28
CA THR A 279 5.40 -11.04 -17.46
C THR A 279 6.21 -12.28 -17.09
N THR A 280 7.43 -12.43 -17.62
CA THR A 280 8.29 -13.58 -17.32
C THR A 280 8.67 -13.61 -15.85
N LEU A 281 9.03 -12.45 -15.28
CA LEU A 281 9.44 -12.33 -13.88
C LEU A 281 8.29 -12.68 -12.93
N ILE A 282 7.09 -12.12 -13.17
CA ILE A 282 5.90 -12.41 -12.37
C ILE A 282 5.58 -13.91 -12.45
N ASN A 283 5.59 -14.51 -13.64
CA ASN A 283 5.34 -15.94 -13.81
C ASN A 283 6.37 -16.80 -13.07
N GLN A 284 7.66 -16.45 -13.14
CA GLN A 284 8.71 -17.17 -12.41
C GLN A 284 8.60 -17.02 -10.89
N LEU A 285 8.15 -15.87 -10.39
CA LEU A 285 7.92 -15.63 -8.95
C LEU A 285 6.61 -16.24 -8.44
N ASN A 286 5.68 -16.59 -9.32
CA ASN A 286 4.36 -17.13 -8.98
C ASN A 286 4.40 -18.61 -8.57
N LEU A 287 5.35 -18.96 -7.71
CA LEU A 287 5.58 -20.32 -7.23
C LEU A 287 4.48 -20.75 -6.25
N HIS A 288 4.28 -22.07 -6.10
CA HIS A 288 3.39 -22.64 -5.07
C HIS A 288 4.03 -22.65 -3.67
N VAL A 289 4.61 -21.53 -3.26
CA VAL A 289 5.24 -21.32 -1.94
C VAL A 289 4.53 -20.19 -1.20
N ARG A 290 4.66 -20.16 0.13
CA ARG A 290 4.06 -19.08 0.95
C ARG A 290 4.72 -17.74 0.65
N GLY A 291 3.92 -16.70 0.45
CA GLY A 291 4.40 -15.32 0.26
C GLY A 291 4.96 -15.08 -1.13
N ALA A 292 4.44 -15.75 -2.16
CA ALA A 292 4.83 -15.52 -3.56
C ALA A 292 4.55 -14.07 -4.02
N ASP A 293 3.62 -13.39 -3.34
CA ASP A 293 3.24 -11.99 -3.52
C ASP A 293 4.14 -10.99 -2.79
N GLU A 294 5.05 -11.47 -1.94
CA GLU A 294 5.89 -10.63 -1.10
C GLU A 294 7.30 -10.42 -1.69
N THR A 295 7.56 -10.83 -2.93
CA THR A 295 8.91 -10.81 -3.53
C THR A 295 9.06 -9.78 -4.64
N LEU A 296 8.08 -9.64 -5.54
CA LEU A 296 8.22 -8.85 -6.77
C LEU A 296 8.75 -7.43 -6.54
N TRP A 297 8.00 -6.63 -5.77
CA TRP A 297 8.33 -5.21 -5.59
C TRP A 297 9.58 -5.02 -4.74
N ALA A 298 9.79 -5.86 -3.72
CA ALA A 298 11.00 -5.82 -2.89
C ALA A 298 12.26 -6.18 -3.70
N ALA A 299 12.17 -7.18 -4.57
CA ALA A 299 13.26 -7.60 -5.43
C ALA A 299 13.62 -6.51 -6.45
N LEU A 300 12.62 -5.94 -7.14
CA LEU A 300 12.84 -4.84 -8.08
C LEU A 300 13.40 -3.59 -7.37
N GLN A 301 12.90 -3.26 -6.18
CA GLN A 301 13.37 -2.13 -5.37
C GLN A 301 14.85 -2.25 -4.95
N MET A 302 15.37 -3.47 -4.84
CA MET A 302 16.74 -3.75 -4.35
C MET A 302 17.70 -4.20 -5.45
N SER A 303 17.27 -4.20 -6.71
CA SER A 303 18.12 -4.56 -7.84
C SER A 303 18.77 -3.31 -8.43
N ASP A 304 19.97 -2.96 -7.95
CA ASP A 304 20.64 -1.69 -8.28
C ASP A 304 20.82 -1.48 -9.79
N ASP A 305 21.15 -2.57 -10.49
CA ASP A 305 21.45 -2.58 -11.92
C ASP A 305 20.22 -2.41 -12.82
N LEU A 306 19.01 -2.72 -12.32
CA LEU A 306 17.78 -2.58 -13.12
C LEU A 306 17.31 -1.14 -13.22
N GLU A 307 17.81 -0.28 -12.34
CA GLU A 307 17.56 1.16 -12.31
C GLU A 307 16.08 1.56 -12.23
N MET A 308 15.26 0.78 -11.53
CA MET A 308 13.88 1.16 -11.23
C MET A 308 13.83 2.57 -10.58
N PRO A 309 12.96 3.48 -11.05
CA PRO A 309 12.77 4.78 -10.43
C PRO A 309 12.32 4.67 -8.97
N GLY A 310 12.83 5.55 -8.10
CA GLY A 310 12.50 5.55 -6.68
C GLY A 310 13.09 4.38 -5.86
N ARG A 311 13.98 3.58 -6.44
CA ARG A 311 14.60 2.42 -5.78
C ARG A 311 15.55 2.80 -4.62
N PHE A 312 15.86 1.82 -3.77
CA PHE A 312 16.95 1.91 -2.80
C PHE A 312 18.17 1.13 -3.29
N THR A 313 19.34 1.35 -2.67
CA THR A 313 20.52 0.55 -2.98
C THR A 313 20.45 -0.81 -2.29
N GLU A 314 20.93 -1.86 -2.97
CA GLU A 314 21.10 -3.21 -2.43
C GLU A 314 21.92 -3.22 -1.13
N LYS A 315 22.81 -2.23 -0.95
CA LYS A 315 23.60 -2.06 0.27
C LYS A 315 22.73 -1.97 1.51
N CYS A 316 21.52 -1.41 1.41
CA CYS A 316 20.57 -1.32 2.51
C CYS A 316 20.21 -2.68 3.13
N ILE A 317 20.14 -3.75 2.33
CA ILE A 317 19.89 -5.11 2.81
C ILE A 317 21.18 -5.81 3.24
N SER A 318 22.31 -5.51 2.60
CA SER A 318 23.60 -6.07 3.05
C SER A 318 24.00 -5.57 4.45
N GLU A 319 23.63 -4.32 4.77
CA GLU A 319 23.95 -3.67 6.05
C GLU A 319 22.87 -3.90 7.11
N LYS A 320 21.65 -4.30 6.72
CA LYS A 320 20.50 -4.48 7.62
C LYS A 320 19.74 -5.76 7.35
N THR A 321 19.39 -6.45 8.42
CA THR A 321 18.48 -7.61 8.37
C THR A 321 17.05 -7.24 7.94
N TYR A 322 16.65 -5.97 8.07
CA TYR A 322 15.32 -5.48 7.74
C TYR A 322 15.33 -4.00 7.36
N VAL A 323 14.66 -3.66 6.25
CA VAL A 323 14.38 -2.31 5.80
C VAL A 323 12.89 -2.03 6.09
N PRO A 324 12.59 -1.11 7.03
CA PRO A 324 11.22 -0.78 7.39
C PRO A 324 10.53 0.03 6.30
N CYS A 325 9.20 -0.04 6.28
CA CYS A 325 8.34 0.78 5.44
C CYS A 325 7.16 1.33 6.25
N ILE A 326 6.51 2.38 5.73
CA ILE A 326 5.36 3.04 6.36
C ILE A 326 4.02 2.62 5.72
N SER A 327 4.07 1.83 4.65
CA SER A 327 2.92 1.38 3.84
C SER A 327 1.91 0.54 4.62
N ARG A 328 2.31 -0.14 5.71
CA ARG A 328 1.40 -0.94 6.51
C ARG A 328 1.85 -1.07 7.97
N LEU A 329 0.90 -0.89 8.87
CA LEU A 329 1.00 -1.36 10.25
C LEU A 329 0.26 -2.70 10.36
N ALA A 330 0.97 -3.75 10.75
CA ALA A 330 0.40 -5.07 11.02
C ALA A 330 0.84 -5.56 12.40
N THR A 331 -0.07 -6.19 13.13
CA THR A 331 0.18 -6.70 14.48
C THR A 331 0.20 -8.23 14.42
N LEU A 332 1.36 -8.86 14.61
CA LEU A 332 1.47 -10.31 14.64
C LEU A 332 1.37 -10.83 16.08
N PRO A 333 0.69 -11.97 16.34
CA PRO A 333 0.70 -12.59 17.66
C PRO A 333 2.14 -12.79 18.15
N GLY A 334 2.48 -12.18 19.30
CA GLY A 334 3.82 -12.24 19.90
C GLY A 334 4.79 -11.12 19.49
N ALA A 335 4.44 -10.25 18.54
CA ALA A 335 5.25 -9.07 18.20
C ALA A 335 4.86 -7.88 19.09
N LYS A 336 5.84 -7.25 19.76
CA LYS A 336 5.64 -5.96 20.46
C LYS A 336 5.48 -4.85 19.41
N LEU A 337 4.42 -4.04 19.50
CA LEU A 337 4.33 -2.80 18.72
C LEU A 337 5.36 -1.79 19.20
N VAL A 338 6.22 -1.33 18.30
CA VAL A 338 7.06 -0.15 18.53
C VAL A 338 6.44 1.00 17.76
N PHE A 339 5.76 1.90 18.47
CA PHE A 339 5.30 3.16 17.90
C PHE A 339 6.44 4.17 17.96
N PHE A 340 6.82 4.74 16.82
CA PHE A 340 7.70 5.92 16.81
C PHE A 340 6.86 7.18 17.04
N THR A 341 6.51 7.45 18.30
CA THR A 341 5.80 8.68 18.68
C THR A 341 6.80 9.79 19.05
N LYS A 342 7.01 10.70 18.10
CA LYS A 342 7.43 12.13 18.18
C LYS A 342 8.44 12.68 19.23
N HIS A 343 9.08 11.92 20.10
CA HIS A 343 10.14 12.45 20.98
C HIS A 343 11.33 11.49 21.11
N LEU A 344 12.27 11.59 20.16
CA LEU A 344 13.63 11.07 20.33
C LEU A 344 14.53 12.25 20.72
N LYS A 345 14.86 12.38 22.00
CA LYS A 345 16.05 13.15 22.40
C LYS A 345 17.26 12.28 22.03
N ALA A 346 17.99 12.68 20.99
CA ALA A 346 19.29 12.10 20.71
C ALA A 346 20.26 12.54 21.81
N GLY A 347 20.50 11.68 22.80
CA GLY A 347 21.72 11.75 23.60
C GLY A 347 22.89 11.29 22.75
N LEU A 348 24.03 11.98 22.86
CA LEU A 348 25.25 11.79 22.06
C LEU A 348 25.91 10.39 22.16
N ASP A 349 25.32 9.46 22.92
CA ASP A 349 25.91 8.15 23.23
C ASP A 349 25.15 6.96 22.62
N GLY A 350 24.28 7.17 21.64
CA GLY A 350 23.74 6.07 20.81
C GLY A 350 22.80 5.09 21.52
N LYS A 351 22.29 5.41 22.71
CA LYS A 351 21.18 4.67 23.34
C LYS A 351 19.84 5.26 22.90
N VAL A 352 19.06 4.47 22.17
CA VAL A 352 17.67 4.78 21.81
C VAL A 352 16.78 4.32 22.97
N GLU A 353 16.36 5.24 23.82
CA GLU A 353 15.28 4.98 24.79
C GLU A 353 13.94 5.16 24.09
N GLY A 354 13.25 4.04 23.84
CA GLY A 354 11.85 4.04 23.43
C GLY A 354 10.95 3.98 24.66
N ASN A 355 9.92 4.83 24.73
CA ASN A 355 8.89 4.69 25.76
C ASN A 355 8.03 3.46 25.44
N GLU A 356 8.08 2.45 26.31
CA GLU A 356 7.15 1.32 26.29
C GLU A 356 5.75 1.81 26.67
N LEU A 357 4.80 1.79 25.74
CA LEU A 357 3.37 1.82 26.08
C LEU A 357 2.88 0.37 26.24
N PRO A 358 2.22 0.03 27.36
CA PRO A 358 1.80 -1.35 27.62
C PRO A 358 0.75 -1.81 26.62
N LEU A 359 1.05 -2.92 25.95
CA LEU A 359 0.13 -3.65 25.07
C LEU A 359 -1.09 -4.15 25.85
N PHE A 360 -2.26 -3.97 25.23
CA PHE A 360 -3.52 -4.60 25.62
C PHE A 360 -3.36 -6.12 25.56
N ARG A 361 -3.52 -6.78 26.71
CA ARG A 361 -3.83 -8.22 26.82
C ARG A 361 -5.33 -8.43 26.66
#